data_AF-A0A7J0DHG7-F1
#
_entry.id   AF-A0A7J0DHG7-F1
#
_cell.length_a   1.000
_cell.length_b   1.000
_cell.length_c   1.000
_cell.angle_alpha   90.00
_cell.angle_beta   90.00
_cell.angle_gamma   90.00
#
_symmetry.space_group_name_H-M   'P 1'
#
loop_
_entity.id
_entity.type
_entity.pdbx_description
1 polymer ?
#
loop_
_entity_poly.entity_id
_entity_poly.type
_entity_poly.pdbx_seq_one_letter_code
_entity_poly.pdbx_strand_id
1 'polypeptide(L)'
;MLSAAVMVFNTGLWWVHTGKLREGKLTREMDIGSAFEIAKKIGAQWIDRNIDSAKTTVFFRSISPEHKGKHWCYNVTQPIMDESYRAPFPKAALEEVERTIGGMRMPVTYLNITKLSEYQRDAHPTTGEMRIRR
;
A
#
# COMPACT_ATOMS: atom_id res chain seq x y z
N MET A 1 -5.23 26.67 -1.67
CA MET A 1 -5.97 25.43 -1.34
C MET A 1 -5.68 24.39 -2.41
N LEU A 2 -5.42 23.14 -2.02
CA LEU A 2 -5.26 22.03 -2.97
C LEU A 2 -6.61 21.76 -3.65
N SER A 3 -6.63 21.55 -4.97
CA SER A 3 -7.84 21.62 -5.80
C SER A 3 -8.29 20.27 -6.39
N ALA A 4 -7.99 19.14 -5.74
CA ALA A 4 -8.42 17.83 -6.21
C ALA A 4 -9.78 17.45 -5.62
N ALA A 5 -10.74 17.05 -6.45
CA ALA A 5 -12.03 16.53 -5.98
C ALA A 5 -11.89 15.15 -5.33
N VAL A 6 -10.90 14.36 -5.76
CA VAL A 6 -10.60 13.03 -5.23
C VAL A 6 -9.10 12.91 -5.00
N MET A 7 -8.71 12.39 -3.83
CA MET A 7 -7.33 12.02 -3.53
C MET A 7 -7.28 10.56 -3.08
N VAL A 8 -6.34 9.79 -3.64
CA VAL A 8 -6.11 8.39 -3.29
C VAL A 8 -4.67 8.24 -2.80
N PHE A 9 -4.51 7.92 -1.52
CA PHE A 9 -3.21 7.66 -0.91
C PHE A 9 -2.96 6.15 -0.84
N ASN A 10 -1.69 5.74 -0.86
CA ASN A 10 -1.30 4.37 -0.54
C ASN A 10 0.05 4.38 0.19
N THR A 11 0.29 3.33 0.96
CA THR A 11 1.59 3.03 1.54
C THR A 11 1.77 1.52 1.55
N GLY A 12 3.01 1.04 1.58
CA GLY A 12 3.22 -0.40 1.66
C GLY A 12 4.59 -0.82 1.17
N LEU A 13 4.69 -1.11 -0.13
CA LEU A 13 5.72 -2.00 -0.66
C LEU A 13 7.16 -1.57 -0.34
N TRP A 14 7.44 -0.25 -0.34
CA TRP A 14 8.78 0.26 -0.02
C TRP A 14 9.20 0.10 1.44
N TRP A 15 8.25 -0.04 2.38
CA TRP A 15 8.53 -0.31 3.80
C TRP A 15 8.88 -1.79 4.06
N VAL A 16 8.62 -2.65 3.09
CA VAL A 16 8.89 -4.10 3.16
C VAL A 16 10.25 -4.44 2.56
N HIS A 17 10.80 -3.56 1.73
CA HIS A 17 12.13 -3.71 1.19
C HIS A 17 13.17 -3.24 2.19
N THR A 18 14.02 -4.15 2.65
CA THR A 18 15.20 -3.83 3.46
C THR A 18 16.28 -3.22 2.56
N GLY A 19 16.02 -2.02 2.05
CA GLY A 19 16.99 -1.16 1.38
C GLY A 19 17.29 0.04 2.26
N LYS A 20 18.57 0.41 2.42
CA LYS A 20 18.96 1.61 3.16
C LYS A 20 18.36 2.84 2.46
N LEU A 21 17.43 3.55 3.11
CA LEU A 21 16.98 4.86 2.65
C LEU A 21 18.16 5.84 2.76
N ARG A 22 18.78 6.17 1.62
CA ARG A 22 19.84 7.17 1.53
C ARG A 22 19.26 8.44 0.94
N GLU A 23 18.71 9.31 1.77
CA GLU A 23 18.48 10.70 1.39
C GLU A 23 19.69 11.57 1.78
N GLY A 24 20.01 12.54 0.91
CA GLY A 24 21.24 13.30 0.93
C GLY A 24 21.61 13.94 2.28
N LYS A 25 22.90 13.90 2.59
CA LYS A 25 23.62 14.65 3.65
C LYS A 25 23.12 14.58 5.09
N LEU A 26 22.11 13.78 5.43
CA LEU A 26 21.71 13.53 6.82
C LEU A 26 21.64 12.03 7.11
N THR A 27 22.80 11.39 7.26
CA THR A 27 22.85 9.97 7.65
C THR A 27 22.61 9.83 9.15
N ARG A 28 21.33 9.78 9.55
CA ARG A 28 20.94 9.09 10.77
C ARG A 28 20.26 7.79 10.33
N GLU A 29 20.95 6.67 10.51
CA GLU A 29 20.35 5.36 10.28
C GLU A 29 19.15 5.24 11.24
N MET A 30 17.94 5.16 10.68
CA MET A 30 16.70 4.95 11.41
C MET A 30 16.17 3.59 11.03
N ASP A 31 15.65 2.84 12.00
CA ASP A 31 14.97 1.60 11.70
C ASP A 31 13.71 1.87 10.84
N ILE A 32 13.42 0.95 9.92
CA ILE A 32 12.34 1.11 8.94
C ILE A 32 10.97 1.23 9.63
N GLY A 33 10.79 0.61 10.80
CA GLY A 33 9.57 0.72 11.60
C GLY A 33 9.35 2.13 12.14
N SER A 34 10.37 2.73 12.76
CA SER A 34 10.33 4.11 13.25
C SER A 34 10.13 5.11 12.10
N ALA A 35 10.80 4.89 10.96
CA ALA A 35 10.61 5.72 9.78
C ALA A 35 9.17 5.63 9.25
N PHE A 36 8.58 4.43 9.26
CA PHE A 36 7.19 4.22 8.87
C PHE A 36 6.21 4.92 9.81
N GLU A 37 6.43 4.78 11.13
CA GLU A 37 5.65 5.43 12.18
C GLU A 37 5.65 6.95 12.04
N ILE A 38 6.82 7.54 11.77
CA ILE A 38 6.95 8.98 11.54
C ILE A 38 6.24 9.38 10.24
N ALA A 39 6.49 8.69 9.14
CA ALA A 39 5.95 9.03 7.83
C ALA A 39 4.42 8.99 7.82
N LYS A 40 3.81 7.95 8.40
CA LYS A 40 2.35 7.83 8.45
C LYS A 40 1.72 8.91 9.34
N LYS A 41 2.36 9.25 10.48
CA LYS A 41 1.88 10.31 11.37
C LYS A 41 1.94 11.67 10.70
N ILE A 42 3.05 11.98 10.01
CA ILE A 42 3.19 13.23 9.24
C ILE A 42 2.15 13.30 8.12
N GLY A 43 1.97 12.21 7.37
CA GLY A 43 0.97 12.13 6.30
C GLY A 43 -0.46 12.36 6.80
N ALA A 44 -0.84 11.68 7.88
CA ALA A 44 -2.17 11.83 8.50
C ALA A 44 -2.40 13.28 8.98
N GLN A 45 -1.42 13.86 9.68
CA GLN A 45 -1.51 15.27 10.13
C GLN A 45 -1.59 16.25 8.96
N TRP A 46 -0.87 15.97 7.87
CA TRP A 46 -0.93 16.81 6.68
C TRP A 46 -2.31 16.75 6.03
N ILE A 47 -2.88 15.55 5.88
CA ILE A 47 -4.25 15.36 5.34
C ILE A 47 -5.25 16.15 6.19
N ASP A 48 -5.22 15.95 7.51
CA ASP A 48 -6.15 16.61 8.44
C ASP A 48 -6.06 18.14 8.37
N ARG A 49 -4.89 18.71 8.10
CA ARG A 49 -4.68 20.16 8.08
C ARG A 49 -4.97 20.81 6.74
N ASN A 50 -4.81 20.09 5.63
CA ASN A 50 -4.74 20.69 4.29
C ASN A 50 -5.91 20.33 3.38
N ILE A 51 -6.70 19.32 3.72
CA ILE A 51 -7.80 18.85 2.89
C ILE A 51 -9.14 19.38 3.44
N ASP A 52 -9.92 19.97 2.54
CA ASP A 52 -11.28 20.43 2.79
C ASP A 52 -12.27 19.30 2.50
N SER A 53 -12.86 18.71 3.54
CA SER A 53 -13.79 17.57 3.42
C SER A 53 -15.07 17.90 2.66
N ALA A 54 -15.43 19.18 2.53
CA ALA A 54 -16.58 19.60 1.74
C ALA A 54 -16.30 19.58 0.23
N LYS A 55 -15.03 19.53 -0.19
CA LYS A 55 -14.60 19.62 -1.60
C LYS A 55 -13.87 18.38 -2.10
N THR A 56 -13.23 17.64 -1.19
CA THR A 56 -12.35 16.54 -1.54
C THR A 56 -12.77 15.25 -0.84
N THR A 57 -12.99 14.19 -1.60
CA THR A 57 -13.10 12.84 -1.08
C THR A 57 -11.73 12.18 -1.00
N VAL A 58 -11.39 11.62 0.15
CA VAL A 58 -10.10 10.97 0.38
C VAL A 58 -10.28 9.46 0.51
N PHE A 59 -9.46 8.73 -0.23
CA PHE A 59 -9.33 7.28 -0.13
C PHE A 59 -7.93 6.91 0.32
N PHE A 60 -7.83 5.80 1.05
CA PHE A 60 -6.57 5.15 1.33
C PHE A 60 -6.62 3.72 0.83
N ARG A 61 -5.74 3.35 -0.09
CA ARG A 61 -5.64 2.02 -0.68
C ARG A 61 -4.65 1.17 0.12
N SER A 62 -5.11 -0.02 0.52
CA SER A 62 -4.29 -1.00 1.23
C SER A 62 -3.18 -1.60 0.35
N ILE A 63 -2.35 -2.45 0.97
CA ILE A 63 -1.19 -3.06 0.32
C ILE A 63 -1.61 -3.99 -0.83
N SER A 64 -0.87 -3.92 -1.93
CA SER A 64 -0.85 -4.98 -2.95
C SER A 64 0.41 -5.82 -2.75
N PRO A 65 0.28 -7.11 -2.44
CA PRO A 65 1.41 -7.96 -2.11
C PRO A 65 2.24 -8.31 -3.36
N GLU A 66 3.48 -8.70 -3.11
CA GLU A 66 4.33 -9.35 -4.12
C GLU A 66 4.10 -10.86 -4.16
N HIS A 67 4.30 -11.46 -5.33
CA HIS A 67 4.22 -12.90 -5.54
C HIS A 67 5.63 -13.48 -5.74
N LYS A 68 6.18 -14.09 -4.69
CA LYS A 68 7.56 -14.61 -4.65
C LYS A 68 7.60 -16.07 -4.19
N GLY A 69 8.75 -16.73 -4.40
CA GLY A 69 8.99 -18.10 -3.95
C GLY A 69 8.03 -19.11 -4.60
N LYS A 70 7.38 -19.96 -3.79
CA LYS A 70 6.44 -20.99 -4.25
C LYS A 70 5.26 -20.43 -5.07
N HIS A 71 4.91 -19.17 -4.86
CA HIS A 71 3.79 -18.51 -5.54
C HIS A 71 4.25 -17.53 -6.61
N TRP A 72 5.40 -17.79 -7.24
CA TRP A 72 5.93 -17.01 -8.35
C TRP A 72 4.88 -16.73 -9.44
N CYS A 73 4.93 -15.53 -10.01
CA CYS A 73 3.93 -15.02 -10.95
C CYS A 73 4.24 -15.26 -12.43
N TYR A 74 5.46 -15.68 -12.78
CA TYR A 74 5.85 -15.82 -14.18
C TYR A 74 5.09 -16.95 -14.89
N ASN A 75 4.59 -16.66 -16.08
CA ASN A 75 3.76 -17.55 -16.91
C ASN A 75 2.48 -18.05 -16.23
N VAL A 76 1.96 -17.33 -15.23
CA VAL A 76 0.68 -17.65 -14.61
C VAL A 76 -0.44 -16.86 -15.28
N THR A 77 -1.54 -17.53 -15.60
CA THR A 77 -2.72 -16.94 -16.28
C THR A 77 -4.02 -17.20 -15.52
N GLN A 78 -3.93 -17.76 -14.32
CA GLN A 78 -5.06 -18.06 -13.45
C GLN A 78 -4.75 -17.60 -12.03
N PRO A 79 -5.76 -17.08 -11.31
CA PRO A 79 -5.59 -16.66 -9.93
C PRO A 79 -5.32 -17.85 -9.01
N ILE A 80 -4.87 -17.56 -7.80
CA ILE A 80 -4.81 -18.54 -6.73
C ILE A 80 -6.25 -18.82 -6.28
N MET A 81 -6.72 -20.05 -6.49
CA MET A 81 -8.06 -20.50 -6.08
C MET A 81 -8.13 -20.97 -4.62
N ASP A 82 -6.98 -21.13 -3.97
CA ASP A 82 -6.91 -21.49 -2.56
C ASP A 82 -7.25 -20.28 -1.68
N GLU A 83 -8.47 -20.26 -1.15
CA GLU A 83 -8.95 -19.16 -0.29
C GLU A 83 -8.13 -18.99 1.00
N SER A 84 -7.48 -20.08 1.46
CA SER A 84 -6.63 -20.08 2.65
C SER A 84 -5.27 -19.41 2.41
N TYR A 85 -4.89 -19.19 1.14
CA TYR A 85 -3.65 -18.52 0.78
C TYR A 85 -3.49 -17.17 1.49
N ARG A 86 -2.29 -16.88 1.97
CA ARG A 86 -1.92 -15.57 2.53
C ARG A 86 -0.56 -15.19 1.95
N ALA A 87 -0.47 -14.01 1.37
CA ALA A 87 0.80 -13.54 0.82
C ALA A 87 1.75 -13.14 1.96
N PRO A 88 3.07 -13.32 1.79
CA PRO A 88 4.04 -12.91 2.79
C PRO A 88 4.22 -11.39 2.76
N PHE A 89 3.61 -10.68 3.72
CA PHE A 89 3.84 -9.25 3.97
C PHE A 89 3.67 -8.92 5.47
N PRO A 90 4.20 -7.78 5.96
CA PRO A 90 4.11 -7.40 7.36
C PRO A 90 2.67 -6.98 7.71
N LYS A 91 1.88 -7.88 8.30
CA LYS A 91 0.49 -7.59 8.70
C LYS A 91 0.39 -6.43 9.70
N ALA A 92 1.36 -6.31 10.59
CA ALA A 92 1.44 -5.20 11.55
C ALA A 92 1.41 -3.82 10.86
N ALA A 93 2.02 -3.69 9.67
CA ALA A 93 2.00 -2.44 8.92
C ALA A 93 0.60 -2.08 8.40
N LEU A 94 -0.25 -3.06 8.08
CA LEU A 94 -1.66 -2.80 7.73
C LEU A 94 -2.47 -2.34 8.94
N GLU A 95 -2.37 -3.07 10.04
CA GLU A 95 -3.09 -2.75 11.29
C GLU A 95 -2.72 -1.34 11.78
N GLU A 96 -1.45 -0.98 11.65
CA GLU A 96 -0.94 0.35 11.95
C GLU A 96 -1.53 1.45 11.07
N VAL A 97 -1.73 1.18 9.78
CA VAL A 97 -2.34 2.12 8.83
C VAL A 97 -3.83 2.26 9.13
N GLU A 98 -4.53 1.16 9.36
CA GLU A 98 -5.95 1.13 9.73
C GLU A 98 -6.20 1.91 11.03
N ARG A 99 -5.37 1.69 12.04
CA ARG A 99 -5.38 2.47 13.29
C ARG A 99 -5.11 3.96 13.05
N THR A 100 -4.16 4.29 12.16
CA THR A 100 -3.86 5.68 11.83
C THR A 100 -5.06 6.36 11.18
N ILE A 101 -5.66 5.71 10.17
CA ILE A 101 -6.85 6.19 9.45
C ILE A 101 -8.04 6.36 10.41
N GLY A 102 -8.28 5.39 11.29
CA GLY A 102 -9.36 5.43 12.27
C GLY A 102 -9.25 6.58 13.28
N GLY A 103 -8.07 7.17 13.45
CA GLY A 103 -7.82 8.32 14.33
C GLY A 103 -7.79 9.68 13.63
N MET A 104 -7.99 9.74 12.31
CA MET A 104 -7.94 10.99 11.54
C MET A 104 -9.22 11.81 11.70
N ARG A 105 -9.09 13.13 11.65
CA ARG A 105 -10.25 14.05 11.63
C ARG A 105 -10.90 14.08 10.25
N MET A 106 -10.09 14.05 9.19
CA MET A 106 -10.57 13.95 7.82
C MET A 106 -11.20 12.57 7.61
N PRO A 107 -12.45 12.46 7.12
CA PRO A 107 -13.02 11.18 6.78
C PRO A 107 -12.26 10.57 5.60
N VAL A 108 -11.65 9.41 5.82
CA VAL A 108 -10.89 8.67 4.82
C VAL A 108 -11.58 7.33 4.57
N THR A 109 -11.89 7.04 3.31
CA THR A 109 -12.44 5.73 2.92
C THR A 109 -11.31 4.75 2.70
N TYR A 110 -11.26 3.69 3.51
CA TYR A 110 -10.24 2.64 3.36
C TYR A 110 -10.65 1.61 2.31
N LEU A 111 -9.85 1.48 1.26
CA LEU A 111 -10.02 0.49 0.20
C LEU A 111 -9.14 -0.73 0.54
N ASN A 112 -9.75 -1.70 1.23
CA ASN A 112 -9.08 -2.95 1.58
C ASN A 112 -9.05 -3.91 0.38
N ILE A 113 -8.03 -3.76 -0.46
CA ILE A 113 -7.81 -4.59 -1.64
C ILE A 113 -6.83 -5.74 -1.39
N THR A 114 -6.24 -5.82 -0.18
CA THR A 114 -5.08 -6.68 0.08
C THR A 114 -5.43 -8.12 -0.21
N LYS A 115 -6.53 -8.61 0.35
CA LYS A 115 -6.96 -10.00 0.21
C LYS A 115 -7.27 -10.37 -1.24
N LEU A 116 -7.97 -9.48 -1.94
CA LEU A 116 -8.26 -9.68 -3.37
C LEU A 116 -6.97 -9.76 -4.19
N SER A 117 -6.00 -8.89 -3.87
CA SER A 117 -4.72 -8.80 -4.57
C SER A 117 -3.80 -10.00 -4.29
N GLU A 118 -3.93 -10.67 -3.14
CA GLU A 118 -3.21 -11.93 -2.85
C GLU A 118 -3.53 -13.02 -3.88
N TYR A 119 -4.73 -13.04 -4.45
CA TYR A 119 -5.10 -14.08 -5.40
C TYR A 119 -4.57 -13.82 -6.81
N GLN A 120 -4.26 -12.57 -7.14
CA GLN A 120 -4.02 -12.12 -8.52
C GLN A 120 -2.55 -12.25 -8.92
N ARG A 121 -1.96 -13.43 -8.75
CA ARG A 121 -0.58 -13.69 -9.21
C ARG A 121 -0.45 -13.70 -10.74
N ASP A 122 -1.55 -13.95 -11.43
CA ASP A 122 -1.73 -13.89 -12.88
C ASP A 122 -1.77 -12.47 -13.43
N ALA A 123 -1.98 -11.46 -12.58
CA ALA A 123 -2.10 -10.06 -12.98
C ALA A 123 -0.82 -9.23 -12.79
N HIS A 124 0.34 -9.88 -12.55
CA HIS A 124 1.63 -9.19 -12.46
C HIS A 124 2.15 -8.82 -13.86
N PRO A 125 2.74 -7.62 -14.06
CA PRO A 125 3.41 -7.29 -15.30
C PRO A 125 4.54 -8.29 -15.58
N THR A 126 4.53 -8.90 -16.75
CA THR A 126 5.64 -9.75 -17.23
C THR A 126 6.18 -9.16 -18.53
N THR A 127 7.37 -9.60 -18.93
CA THR A 127 8.03 -9.16 -20.17
C THR A 127 7.35 -9.64 -21.46
N GLY A 128 6.23 -10.38 -21.38
CA GLY A 128 5.45 -10.85 -22.53
C GLY A 128 4.06 -10.22 -22.61
N GLU A 129 3.52 -10.09 -23.82
CA GLU A 129 2.16 -9.59 -24.06
C GLU A 129 1.13 -10.38 -23.24
N MET A 130 0.32 -9.65 -22.48
CA MET A 130 -0.81 -10.19 -21.73
C MET A 130 -1.89 -10.68 -22.70
N ARG A 131 -1.80 -11.94 -23.15
CA ARG A 131 -2.84 -12.58 -23.96
C ARG A 131 -4.01 -12.95 -23.06
N ILE A 132 -4.95 -12.02 -22.91
CA ILE A 132 -6.29 -12.33 -22.39
C ILE A 132 -6.94 -13.26 -23.42
N ARG A 133 -6.98 -14.57 -23.11
CA ARG A 133 -7.78 -15.51 -23.90
C ARG A 133 -9.24 -15.20 -23.60
N ARG A 134 -9.92 -14.58 -24.58
CA ARG A 134 -11.38 -14.50 -24.62
C ARG A 134 -11.98 -15.87 -24.91
#